data_AF-A0A2G1BQM4-F1
#
_entry.id   AF-A0A2G1BQM4-F1
#
_cell.length_a   1.000
_cell.length_b   1.000
_cell.length_c   1.000
_cell.angle_alpha   90.00
_cell.angle_beta   90.00
_cell.angle_gamma   90.00
#
_symmetry.space_group_name_H-M   'P 1'
#
loop_
_entity.id
_entity.type
_entity.pdbx_description
1 polymer ?
#
loop_
_entity_poly.entity_id
_entity_poly.type
_entity_poly.pdbx_seq_one_letter_code
_entity_poly.pdbx_strand_id
1 'polypeptide(L)'
;MKLSCPPTRIGGLYNFVKGLYDEITFKAPFDINDKGSTKINIEEEVTFWVNKDGEVQDINYSAENENEGLTKIIYDYIEKNKTNWFSGRINDEKLTTKINIPIRINMMF
;
A
#
# COMPACT_ATOMS: atom_id res chain seq x y z
N MET A 1 -4.22 -16.16 15.90
CA MET A 1 -2.85 -16.25 16.46
C MET A 1 -2.21 -14.88 16.37
N LYS A 2 -1.59 -14.39 17.45
CA LYS A 2 -0.88 -13.09 17.45
C LYS A 2 0.57 -13.35 17.04
N LEU A 3 1.07 -12.63 16.04
CA LEU A 3 2.48 -12.73 15.62
C LEU A 3 3.39 -12.29 16.78
N SER A 4 4.51 -12.99 17.00
CA SER A 4 5.54 -12.54 17.95
C SER A 4 6.34 -11.38 17.36
N CYS A 5 6.56 -11.40 16.04
CA CYS A 5 7.09 -10.27 15.28
C CYS A 5 6.28 -10.10 13.98
N PRO A 6 5.62 -8.96 13.75
CA PRO A 6 4.95 -8.71 12.48
C PRO A 6 5.97 -8.55 11.35
N PRO A 7 5.57 -8.85 10.10
CA PRO A 7 6.38 -8.50 8.93
C PRO A 7 6.76 -7.03 8.95
N THR A 8 8.04 -6.74 8.74
CA THR A 8 8.58 -5.40 8.86
C THR A 8 9.40 -5.08 7.63
N ARG A 9 9.12 -3.98 6.96
CA ARG A 9 9.97 -3.47 5.89
C ARG A 9 11.25 -2.87 6.45
N ILE A 10 12.39 -3.07 5.79
CA ILE A 10 13.62 -2.30 6.07
C ILE A 10 13.31 -0.82 5.81
N GLY A 11 13.52 0.02 6.83
CA GLY A 11 13.08 1.42 6.82
C GLY A 11 11.69 1.66 7.43
N GLY A 12 10.97 0.61 7.83
CA GLY A 12 9.71 0.68 8.57
C GLY A 12 8.46 0.79 7.70
N LEU A 13 7.38 0.12 8.12
CA LEU A 13 6.08 0.14 7.43
C LEU A 13 5.53 1.57 7.30
N TYR A 14 5.75 2.42 8.31
CA TYR A 14 5.32 3.82 8.27
C TYR A 14 5.92 4.59 7.08
N ASN A 15 7.23 4.48 6.85
CA ASN A 15 7.88 5.20 5.74
C ASN A 15 7.45 4.65 4.37
N PHE A 16 7.19 3.35 4.29
CA PHE A 16 6.62 2.74 3.09
C PHE A 16 5.25 3.31 2.76
N VAL A 17 4.36 3.32 3.75
CA VAL A 17 3.00 3.87 3.61
C VAL A 17 3.09 5.35 3.27
N LYS A 18 3.89 6.13 3.99
CA LYS A 18 4.08 7.55 3.68
C LYS A 18 4.51 7.77 2.22
N GLY A 19 5.52 7.04 1.74
CA GLY A 19 5.98 7.16 0.36
C GLY A 19 4.94 6.73 -0.68
N LEU A 20 4.06 5.77 -0.35
CA LEU A 20 2.93 5.40 -1.20
C LEU A 20 1.92 6.55 -1.31
N TYR A 21 1.59 7.19 -0.18
CA TYR A 21 0.70 8.35 -0.17
C TYR A 21 1.31 9.52 -0.95
N ASP A 22 2.61 9.79 -0.77
CA ASP A 22 3.31 10.81 -1.55
C ASP A 22 3.21 10.51 -3.05
N GLU A 23 3.51 9.27 -3.47
CA GLU A 23 3.44 8.84 -4.88
C GLU A 23 2.03 9.03 -5.47
N ILE A 24 0.98 8.65 -4.72
CA ILE A 24 -0.41 8.87 -5.11
C ILE A 24 -0.69 10.37 -5.26
N THR A 25 -0.36 11.18 -4.25
CA THR A 25 -0.64 12.61 -4.27
C THR A 25 0.06 13.33 -5.43
N PHE A 26 1.28 12.92 -5.79
CA PHE A 26 2.04 13.55 -6.88
C PHE A 26 1.66 13.06 -8.27
N LYS A 27 1.26 11.79 -8.43
CA LYS A 27 1.07 11.17 -9.75
C LYS A 27 -0.38 10.93 -10.14
N ALA A 28 -1.30 10.91 -9.17
CA ALA A 28 -2.68 10.60 -9.48
C ALA A 28 -3.27 11.72 -10.37
N PRO A 29 -3.98 11.34 -11.45
CA PRO A 29 -4.63 12.29 -12.33
C PRO A 29 -5.90 12.81 -11.64
N PHE A 30 -5.71 13.68 -10.66
CA PHE A 30 -6.82 14.32 -9.99
C PHE A 30 -7.43 15.36 -10.93
N ASP A 31 -8.62 15.08 -11.45
CA ASP A 31 -9.36 16.02 -12.27
C ASP A 31 -9.73 17.25 -11.44
N ILE A 32 -9.02 18.35 -11.68
CA ILE A 32 -9.36 19.66 -11.12
C ILE A 32 -10.58 20.14 -11.91
N ASN A 33 -11.72 20.26 -11.24
CA ASN A 33 -12.94 20.72 -11.88
C ASN A 33 -12.85 22.20 -12.23
N ASP A 34 -13.53 22.61 -13.30
CA ASP A 34 -13.52 24.01 -13.80
C ASP A 34 -14.05 25.04 -12.78
N LYS A 35 -14.65 24.57 -11.67
CA LYS A 35 -15.15 25.40 -10.57
C LYS A 35 -14.10 25.70 -9.50
N GLY A 36 -12.87 25.21 -9.67
CA GLY A 36 -11.75 25.51 -8.80
C GLY A 36 -11.84 24.87 -7.41
N SER A 37 -12.70 23.85 -7.22
CA SER A 37 -12.72 23.09 -5.98
C SER A 37 -13.05 21.62 -6.20
N THR A 38 -12.03 20.76 -6.29
CA THR A 38 -12.21 19.31 -6.39
C THR A 38 -12.08 18.67 -5.01
N LYS A 39 -13.12 17.94 -4.60
CA LYS A 39 -13.04 17.05 -3.44
C LYS A 39 -12.70 15.64 -3.91
N ILE A 40 -11.63 15.09 -3.35
CA ILE A 40 -11.13 13.76 -3.66
C ILE A 40 -11.26 12.92 -2.39
N ASN A 41 -12.11 11.91 -2.47
CA ASN A 41 -12.25 10.91 -1.42
C ASN A 41 -11.88 9.56 -2.01
N ILE A 42 -10.80 8.98 -1.51
CA ILE A 42 -10.33 7.64 -1.86
C ILE A 42 -10.43 6.82 -0.58
N GLU A 43 -11.20 5.74 -0.62
CA GLU A 43 -11.30 4.74 0.44
C GLU A 43 -11.11 3.36 -0.17
N GLU A 44 -9.87 2.87 -0.09
CA GLU A 44 -9.44 1.68 -0.80
C GLU A 44 -8.56 0.81 0.09
N GLU A 45 -8.37 -0.44 -0.31
CA GLU A 45 -7.57 -1.41 0.41
C GLU A 45 -6.55 -2.08 -0.52
N VAL A 46 -5.29 -2.08 -0.09
CA VAL A 46 -4.24 -2.88 -0.70
C VAL A 46 -3.90 -4.03 0.22
N THR A 47 -3.87 -5.23 -0.33
CA THR A 47 -3.37 -6.40 0.37
C THR A 47 -2.26 -7.08 -0.42
N PHE A 48 -1.28 -7.61 0.27
CA PHE A 48 -0.22 -8.44 -0.33
C PHE A 48 0.36 -9.38 0.71
N TRP A 49 1.05 -10.41 0.25
CA TRP A 49 1.70 -11.38 1.12
C TRP A 49 3.20 -11.14 1.14
N VAL A 50 3.82 -11.24 2.32
CA VAL A 50 5.27 -11.29 2.47
C VAL A 50 5.63 -12.73 2.81
N ASN A 51 6.39 -13.40 1.95
CA ASN A 51 6.79 -14.79 2.14
C ASN A 51 7.92 -14.93 3.19
N LYS A 52 8.37 -16.17 3.43
CA LYS A 52 9.44 -16.47 4.41
C LYS A 52 10.80 -15.88 4.03
N ASP A 53 11.00 -15.54 2.77
CA ASP A 53 12.25 -14.96 2.25
C ASP A 53 12.19 -13.43 2.24
N GLY A 54 11.05 -12.85 2.60
CA GLY A 54 10.89 -11.40 2.63
C GLY A 54 10.54 -10.80 1.27
N GLU A 55 9.97 -11.61 0.37
CA GLU A 55 9.49 -11.15 -0.92
C GLU A 55 7.98 -10.91 -0.87
N VAL A 56 7.55 -9.85 -1.56
CA VAL A 56 6.14 -9.53 -1.76
C VAL A 56 5.54 -10.39 -2.88
N GLN A 57 4.35 -10.95 -2.63
CA GLN A 57 3.58 -11.79 -3.55
C GLN A 57 2.10 -11.43 -3.48
N ASP A 58 1.34 -11.82 -4.52
CA ASP A 58 -0.12 -11.75 -4.58
C ASP A 58 -0.69 -10.38 -4.16
N ILE A 59 -0.20 -9.33 -4.81
CA ILE A 59 -0.68 -7.96 -4.62
C ILE A 59 -2.11 -7.89 -5.15
N ASN A 60 -3.05 -7.59 -4.27
CA ASN A 60 -4.45 -7.43 -4.59
C ASN A 60 -4.95 -6.06 -4.13
N TYR A 61 -5.78 -5.45 -4.95
CA TYR A 61 -6.33 -4.12 -4.75
C TYR A 61 -7.85 -4.21 -4.76
N SER A 62 -8.48 -3.55 -3.79
CA SER A 62 -9.93 -3.50 -3.63
C SER A 62 -10.36 -2.05 -3.46
N ALA A 63 -11.21 -1.58 -4.37
CA ALA A 63 -11.80 -0.25 -4.33
C ALA A 63 -13.31 -0.34 -4.57
N GLU A 64 -14.09 0.58 -3.97
CA GLU A 64 -15.52 0.71 -4.29
C GLU A 64 -15.74 1.25 -5.71
N ASN A 65 -14.83 2.11 -6.18
CA ASN A 65 -14.82 2.64 -7.54
C ASN A 65 -13.39 2.51 -8.09
N GLU A 66 -13.17 1.55 -8.98
CA GLU A 66 -11.83 1.35 -9.56
C GLU A 66 -11.42 2.54 -10.42
N ASN A 67 -10.27 3.13 -10.09
CA ASN A 67 -9.59 4.13 -10.91
C ASN A 67 -8.31 3.50 -11.45
N GLU A 68 -8.31 3.12 -12.74
CA GLU A 68 -7.20 2.42 -13.37
C GLU A 68 -5.84 3.15 -13.22
N GLY A 69 -5.86 4.50 -13.25
CA GLY A 69 -4.67 5.31 -13.05
C GLY A 69 -4.11 5.19 -11.64
N LEU A 70 -4.99 5.26 -10.64
CA LEU A 70 -4.63 5.11 -9.23
C LEU A 70 -4.16 3.69 -8.91
N THR A 71 -4.90 2.67 -9.38
CA THR A 71 -4.53 1.26 -9.23
C THR A 71 -3.14 0.99 -9.78
N LYS A 72 -2.83 1.54 -10.96
CA LYS A 72 -1.51 1.39 -11.59
C LYS A 72 -0.40 2.04 -10.75
N ILE A 73 -0.60 3.26 -10.25
CA ILE A 73 0.39 3.96 -9.40
C ILE A 73 0.71 3.14 -8.15
N ILE A 74 -0.33 2.62 -7.50
CA ILE A 74 -0.20 1.79 -6.29
C ILE A 74 0.58 0.52 -6.60
N TYR A 75 0.19 -0.20 -7.66
CA TYR A 75 0.85 -1.44 -8.08
C TYR A 75 2.34 -1.19 -8.40
N ASP A 76 2.63 -0.19 -9.23
CA ASP A 76 4.00 0.18 -9.63
C ASP A 76 4.85 0.53 -8.40
N TYR A 77 4.29 1.25 -7.43
CA TYR A 77 4.98 1.59 -6.20
C TYR A 77 5.31 0.34 -5.38
N ILE A 78 4.35 -0.57 -5.18
CA ILE A 78 4.58 -1.79 -4.40
C ILE A 78 5.61 -2.69 -5.10
N GLU A 79 5.49 -2.86 -6.42
CA GLU A 79 6.39 -3.70 -7.21
C GLU A 79 7.83 -3.18 -7.20
N LYS A 80 8.03 -1.85 -7.33
CA LYS A 80 9.34 -1.21 -7.19
C LYS A 80 9.95 -1.45 -5.79
N ASN A 81 9.10 -1.67 -4.81
CA ASN A 81 9.42 -1.79 -3.41
C ASN A 81 9.18 -3.21 -2.87
N LYS A 82 9.16 -4.22 -3.75
CA LYS A 82 8.89 -5.63 -3.39
C LYS A 82 10.00 -6.30 -2.58
N THR A 83 11.21 -5.76 -2.66
CA THR A 83 12.38 -6.22 -1.90
C THR A 83 12.46 -5.48 -0.57
N ASN A 84 13.30 -5.99 0.34
CA ASN A 84 13.55 -5.39 1.66
C ASN A 84 12.42 -5.55 2.68
N TRP A 85 11.78 -6.72 2.71
CA TRP A 85 10.88 -7.09 3.82
C TRP A 85 11.51 -8.16 4.70
N PHE A 86 11.25 -8.07 5.99
CA PHE A 86 11.42 -9.17 6.91
C PHE A 86 10.09 -9.91 7.03
N SER A 87 10.12 -11.23 6.83
CA SER A 87 8.97 -12.10 7.08
C SER A 87 8.47 -11.95 8.51
N GLY A 88 7.16 -12.09 8.72
CA GLY A 88 6.64 -12.24 10.08
C GLY A 88 7.15 -13.51 10.76
N ARG A 89 7.10 -13.53 12.10
CA ARG A 89 7.50 -14.69 12.91
C ARG A 89 6.48 -15.00 14.02
N ILE A 90 6.35 -16.28 14.34
CA ILE A 90 5.77 -16.81 15.59
C ILE A 90 6.80 -17.78 16.16
N ASN A 91 7.21 -17.58 17.42
CA ASN A 91 8.17 -18.46 18.09
C ASN A 91 9.46 -18.68 17.25
N ASP A 92 10.00 -17.61 16.67
CA ASP A 92 11.16 -17.58 15.76
C ASP A 92 11.02 -18.31 14.41
N GLU A 93 9.90 -18.99 14.16
CA GLU A 93 9.61 -19.55 12.85
C GLU A 93 9.13 -18.46 11.88
N LYS A 94 9.77 -18.39 10.71
CA LYS A 94 9.37 -17.50 9.63
C LYS A 94 8.05 -17.96 9.01
N LEU A 95 7.14 -17.02 8.80
CA LEU A 95 5.82 -17.26 8.24
C LEU A 95 5.56 -16.36 7.04
N THR A 96 4.72 -16.85 6.14
CA THR A 96 4.10 -16.02 5.12
C THR A 96 2.99 -15.22 5.78
N THR A 97 3.03 -13.90 5.65
CA THR A 97 2.15 -12.98 6.36
C THR A 97 1.47 -12.01 5.42
N LYS A 98 0.14 -11.89 5.58
CA LYS A 98 -0.66 -10.91 4.84
C LYS A 98 -0.46 -9.52 5.46
N ILE A 99 -0.15 -8.56 4.62
CA ILE A 99 -0.21 -7.14 4.92
C ILE A 99 -1.52 -6.59 4.35
N ASN A 100 -2.15 -5.72 5.12
CA ASN A 100 -3.31 -4.94 4.71
C ASN A 100 -2.98 -3.47 4.97
N ILE A 101 -3.07 -2.65 3.92
CA ILE A 101 -2.85 -1.21 3.98
C ILE A 101 -4.16 -0.53 3.54
N PRO A 102 -4.89 0.10 4.48
CA PRO A 102 -5.98 0.98 4.11
C PRO A 102 -5.42 2.26 3.48
N ILE A 103 -5.89 2.58 2.28
CA ILE A 103 -5.61 3.83 1.58
C ILE A 103 -6.81 4.75 1.79
N ARG A 104 -6.60 5.84 2.53
CA ARG A 104 -7.63 6.83 2.84
C ARG A 104 -7.12 8.23 2.55
N ILE A 105 -7.55 8.79 1.43
CA ILE A 105 -7.14 10.12 1.01
C ILE A 105 -8.39 11.00 0.96
N ASN A 106 -8.34 12.12 1.69
CA ASN A 106 -9.35 13.14 1.66
C ASN A 106 -8.66 14.47 1.39
N MET A 107 -8.80 14.97 0.17
CA MET A 107 -8.19 16.23 -0.27
C MET A 107 -9.26 17.15 -0.83
N MET A 108 -9.04 18.43 -0.59
CA MET A 108 -9.84 19.51 -1.16
C MET A 108 -8.85 20.47 -1.82
N PHE A 109 -8.96 20.58 -3.14
CA PHE A 109 -8.28 21.61 -3.94
C PHE A 109 -9.16 22.85 -4.04
#